data_AF-A0AA40RU56-F1
#
_entry.id   AF-A0AA40RU56-F1
#
_cell.length_a   1.000
_cell.length_b   1.000
_cell.length_c   1.000
_cell.angle_alpha   90.00
_cell.angle_beta   90.00
_cell.angle_gamma   90.00
#
_symmetry.space_group_name_H-M   'P 1'
#
loop_
_entity.id
_entity.type
_entity.pdbx_description
1 polymer ?
#
loop_
_entity_poly.entity_id
_entity_poly.type
_entity_poly.pdbx_seq_one_letter_code
_entity_poly.pdbx_strand_id
1 'polypeptide(L)' 'MVATTETQAAPPTREIIAWHVVFENGAEELHLAKDISGVPAFGRWVTALTAGGPVIDQDPDEDVGS' A
#
# COMPACT_ATOMS: atom_id res chain seq x y z
N MET A 1 12.64 -43.75 -2.82
CA MET A 1 12.46 -42.37 -3.31
C MET A 1 11.89 -41.57 -2.14
N VAL A 2 12.68 -40.68 -1.55
CA VAL A 2 12.24 -39.82 -0.44
C VAL A 2 11.65 -38.56 -1.04
N ALA A 3 10.35 -38.32 -0.83
CA ALA A 3 9.73 -37.05 -1.14
C ALA A 3 10.13 -36.07 -0.03
N THR A 4 11.11 -35.22 -0.30
CA THR A 4 11.38 -34.04 0.52
C THR A 4 10.24 -33.07 0.30
N THR A 5 9.29 -33.03 1.22
CA THR A 5 8.39 -31.88 1.35
C THR A 5 9.23 -30.69 1.80
N GLU A 6 9.67 -29.90 0.82
CA GLU A 6 10.07 -28.52 1.07
C GLU A 6 8.85 -27.80 1.66
N THR A 7 8.87 -27.54 2.97
CA THR A 7 8.03 -26.52 3.57
C THR A 7 8.41 -25.22 2.90
N GLN A 8 7.68 -24.85 1.85
CA GLN A 8 7.78 -23.52 1.26
C GLN A 8 7.40 -22.55 2.36
N ALA A 9 8.41 -21.89 2.93
CA ALA A 9 8.21 -20.82 3.88
C ALA A 9 7.22 -19.84 3.22
N ALA A 10 6.08 -19.59 3.90
CA ALA A 10 5.18 -18.54 3.46
C ALA A 10 6.04 -17.28 3.22
N PRO A 11 5.86 -16.58 2.09
CA PRO A 11 6.60 -15.34 1.86
C PRO A 11 6.44 -14.47 3.12
N PRO A 12 7.50 -13.78 3.57
CA PRO A 12 7.39 -12.96 4.77
C PRO A 12 6.18 -12.06 4.61
N THR A 13 5.26 -12.13 5.58
CA THR A 13 4.06 -11.28 5.59
C THR A 13 4.56 -9.84 5.56
N ARG A 14 4.53 -9.21 4.39
CA ARG A 14 5.03 -7.85 4.25
C ARG A 14 4.07 -6.94 5.00
N GLU A 15 4.57 -6.28 6.03
CA GLU A 15 3.79 -5.36 6.85
C GLU A 15 3.29 -4.20 5.99
N ILE A 16 1.98 -3.93 6.04
CA ILE A 16 1.38 -2.77 5.39
C ILE A 16 1.71 -1.56 6.25
N ILE A 17 2.44 -0.60 5.67
CA ILE A 17 2.86 0.63 6.33
C ILE A 17 1.97 1.83 5.98
N ALA A 18 1.31 1.79 4.81
CA ALA A 18 0.43 2.82 4.33
C ALA A 18 -0.54 2.29 3.25
N TRP A 19 -1.50 3.13 2.88
CA TRP A 19 -2.49 2.92 1.84
C TRP A 19 -2.40 4.08 0.86
N HIS A 20 -2.20 3.76 -0.41
CA HIS A 20 -2.35 4.72 -1.50
C HIS A 20 -3.79 4.66 -2.01
N VAL A 21 -4.48 5.79 -1.96
CA VAL A 21 -5.90 5.90 -2.27
C VAL A 21 -6.10 6.88 -3.43
N VAL A 22 -6.71 6.42 -4.51
CA VAL A 22 -7.07 7.26 -5.67
C VAL A 22 -8.58 7.48 -5.65
N PHE A 23 -9.03 8.73 -5.68
CA PHE A 23 -10.44 9.12 -5.66
C PHE A 23 -11.04 9.25 -7.07
N GLU A 24 -12.36 9.40 -7.15
CA GLU A 24 -13.07 9.51 -8.44
C GLU A 24 -12.70 10.75 -9.25
N ASN A 25 -12.28 11.83 -8.57
CA ASN A 25 -11.78 13.05 -9.19
C ASN A 25 -10.31 12.93 -9.67
N GLY A 26 -9.67 11.78 -9.45
CA GLY A 26 -8.25 11.55 -9.75
C GLY A 26 -7.29 12.06 -8.67
N ALA A 27 -7.78 12.59 -7.55
CA ALA A 27 -6.92 12.94 -6.42
C ALA A 27 -6.30 11.68 -5.81
N GLU A 28 -5.06 11.78 -5.34
CA GLU A 28 -4.28 10.68 -4.79
C GLU A 28 -3.86 11.05 -3.36
N GLU A 29 -4.22 10.23 -2.37
CA GLU A 29 -3.87 10.45 -0.97
C GLU A 29 -3.11 9.25 -0.39
N LEU A 30 -2.20 9.55 0.53
CA LEU A 30 -1.45 8.56 1.28
C LEU A 30 -1.92 8.54 2.74
N HIS A 31 -2.43 7.39 3.18
CA HIS A 31 -2.85 7.20 4.56
C HIS A 31 -1.99 6.16 5.26
N LEU A 32 -1.40 6.50 6.41
CA LEU A 32 -0.57 5.54 7.14
C LEU A 32 -1.44 4.41 7.72
N ALA A 33 -0.93 3.18 7.68
CA ALA A 33 -1.66 2.02 8.16
C ALA A 33 -1.96 2.07 9.66
N LYS A 34 -1.11 2.76 10.44
CA LYS A 34 -1.34 2.99 11.88
C LYS A 34 -2.60 3.82 12.17
N ASP A 35 -3.03 4.64 11.22
CA ASP A 35 -4.16 5.56 11.36
C ASP A 35 -5.47 4.94 10.85
N ILE A 36 -5.41 3.76 10.23
CA ILE A 36 -6.56 3.04 9.64
C ILE A 36 -6.64 1.63 10.21
N SER A 37 -7.80 1.30 10.81
CA SER A 37 -8.08 -0.07 11.22
C SER A 37 -8.54 -0.91 10.03
N GLY A 38 -7.66 -1.77 9.51
CA GLY A 38 -7.96 -2.69 8.42
C GLY A 38 -7.72 -2.08 7.03
N VAL A 39 -8.62 -2.36 6.07
CA VAL A 39 -8.54 -1.85 4.69
C VAL A 39 -9.45 -0.62 4.54
N PRO A 40 -8.95 0.50 3.97
CA PRO A 40 -9.78 1.67 3.69
C PRO A 40 -10.99 1.32 2.82
N ALA A 41 -12.17 1.80 3.19
CA ALA A 41 -13.41 1.62 2.44
C ALA A 41 -13.79 2.87 1.61
N PHE A 42 -12.82 3.75 1.36
CA PHE A 42 -12.98 5.02 0.64
C PHE A 42 -11.98 5.11 -0.51
N GLY A 43 -12.25 6.03 -1.44
CA GLY A 43 -11.54 6.11 -2.71
C GLY A 43 -12.10 5.16 -3.77
N ARG A 44 -11.72 5.40 -5.02
CA ARG A 44 -12.03 4.55 -6.17
C ARG A 44 -11.08 3.35 -6.24
N TRP A 45 -9.79 3.58 -5.93
CA TRP A 45 -8.76 2.55 -5.91
C TRP A 45 -7.96 2.62 -4.61
N VAL A 46 -7.71 1.47 -4.00
CA VAL A 46 -6.95 1.35 -2.74
C VAL A 46 -5.84 0.34 -2.94
N THR A 47 -4.59 0.78 -2.76
CA THR A 47 -3.40 -0.06 -2.89
C THR A 47 -2.64 -0.12 -1.57
N ALA A 48 -2.39 -1.32 -1.08
CA ALA A 48 -1.57 -1.54 0.12
C ALA A 48 -0.09 -1.26 -0.18
N LEU A 49 0.55 -0.42 0.63
CA LEU A 49 1.98 -0.19 0.58
C LEU A 49 2.65 -0.96 1.70
N THR A 50 3.63 -1.79 1.34
CA THR A 50 4.34 -2.63 2.30
C THR A 50 5.80 -2.23 2.45
N ALA A 51 6.36 -2.40 3.66
CA ALA A 51 7.78 -2.17 3.90
C ALA A 51 8.66 -3.00 2.94
N GLY A 52 9.65 -2.35 2.31
CA GLY A 52 10.51 -2.97 1.29
C GLY A 52 9.85 -3.16 -0.09
N GLY A 53 8.68 -2.56 -0.31
CA GLY A 53 8.06 -2.45 -1.63
C GLY A 53 8.73 -1.38 -2.52
N PRO A 54 8.33 -1.29 -3.80
CA PRO A 54 8.77 -0.20 -4.67
C PRO A 54 8.36 1.15 -4.07
N VAL A 55 9.26 2.13 -4.13
CA VAL A 55 9.00 3.51 -3.69
C VAL A 55 7.97 4.11 -4.64
N ILE A 56 6.87 4.64 -4.08
CA ILE A 56 5.94 5.50 -4.80
C ILE A 56 6.39 6.93 -4.54
N ASP A 57 6.86 7.60 -5.58
CA ASP A 57 7.12 9.03 -5.55
C ASP A 57 5.76 9.72 -5.70
N GLN A 58 5.29 10.39 -4.66
CA GLN A 58 4.21 11.36 -4.81
C GLN A 58 4.86 12.72 -4.95
N ASP A 59 4.72 13.32 -6.14
CA ASP A 59 5.04 14.74 -6.31
C ASP A 59 4.31 15.51 -5.22
N PRO A 60 4.98 16.45 -4.53
CA PRO A 60 4.30 17.30 -3.56
C PRO A 60 3.15 18.01 -4.26
N ASP A 61 2.01 18.10 -3.56
CA ASP A 61 0.85 18.88 -4.00
C ASP A 61 1.36 20.28 -4.38
N GLU A 62 1.44 20.56 -5.68
CA GLU A 62 1.82 21.88 -6.18
C GLU A 62 0.70 22.82 -5.72
N ASP A 63 0.98 23.59 -4.67
CA ASP A 63 0.25 24.81 -4.33
C ASP A 63 0.41 25.79 -5.51
N VAL A 64 -0.40 25.58 -6.55
CA VAL A 64 -0.53 26.51 -7.68
C VAL A 64 -1.29 27.69 -7.13
N GLY A 65 -0.52 28.69 -6.71
CA GLY A 65 -1.00 29.86 -6.01
C GLY A 65 -2.11 30.65 -6.71
N SER A 66 -2.67 31.58 -5.94
CA SER A 66 -3.45 32.72 -6.42
C SER A 66 -3.03 33.98 -5.67
#